data_AF-A0A5M9JUT9-F1
#
_entry.id   AF-A0A5M9JUT9-F1
#
_cell.length_a   1.000
_cell.length_b   1.000
_cell.length_c   1.000
_cell.angle_alpha   90.00
_cell.angle_beta   90.00
_cell.angle_gamma   90.00
#
_symmetry.space_group_name_H-M   'P 1'
#
loop_
_entity.id
_entity.type
_entity.pdbx_description
1 polymer ?
#
loop_
_entity_poly.entity_id
_entity_poly.type
_entity_poly.pdbx_seq_one_letter_code
_entity_poly.pdbx_strand_id
1 'polypeptide(L)'
;MAPRKSKAAVAEKPPANVGVKRTRAPPKSTTATEASKVTKKPAKKAAPAKTSKAAATKASATKAAAPKATAPKVPAPKAAPKKAASKKAAPAPKASAEPIEAKETDVESEAEESLVPKPAASRKRSRTQEPEALPAAKKLKLGPTINTPPVERLDVYVFGGGENNELGLGAKKIDGKSPSDVKRPRYNPFLKGVTQIAVGGMHCVALTDDQKILTWGVSDGGPLGRDTSSYEAPAKDIDADSDSEDEDDITLNPVESTPTAINTEFLEGRKVVQVLASDSASFVLTEDGYVYGWGSFVVSQLPNLPCMSANNNREMMVSLVFTADGAAKAAKEKDGDAKKKLQIQTEPIIISGLKNIKSLARGSNHILALDKKGTVFHMGSTRAKSTWPKVLKNCKSIAAGAYHSFAINNKDQVVSWGLNNYGQTGIATNAGGDDAIISNPTVVTSFEGFNVAQIKGCLHHTIACTKDQQVLVVGRCDEGQTGLDLASIDQDNLIISSTTSKPAILKTPTVVPGITATFVSGAIDNSIAIAEDGKVWAWGYSENYRTGLGTDDTIWTPTAVENTAIKGKKMTFAGCGGQFSVLAGPEVELTNGA
;
A
#
# COMPACT_ATOMS: atom_id res chain seq x y z
N MET A 1 -31.31 64.00 55.80
CA MET A 1 -32.20 62.90 55.35
C MET A 1 -31.54 61.56 55.74
N ALA A 2 -32.35 60.53 56.04
CA ALA A 2 -31.95 59.15 56.38
C ALA A 2 -31.05 58.92 57.65
N PRO A 3 -31.03 57.72 58.29
CA PRO A 3 -30.60 57.60 59.70
C PRO A 3 -29.73 56.39 60.14
N ARG A 4 -29.01 56.59 61.26
CA ARG A 4 -28.76 55.68 62.41
C ARG A 4 -28.31 54.19 62.27
N LYS A 5 -27.15 53.93 62.92
CA LYS A 5 -26.89 52.92 64.00
C LYS A 5 -26.64 51.41 63.74
N SER A 6 -25.35 51.03 63.86
CA SER A 6 -24.75 50.08 64.85
C SER A 6 -25.19 48.61 65.00
N LYS A 7 -24.20 47.68 64.87
CA LYS A 7 -23.82 46.52 65.74
C LYS A 7 -22.76 45.66 64.99
N ALA A 8 -22.07 44.63 65.53
CA ALA A 8 -21.32 44.42 66.78
C ALA A 8 -20.77 42.95 66.79
N ALA A 9 -19.57 42.71 67.37
CA ALA A 9 -19.06 41.39 67.82
C ALA A 9 -18.66 40.33 66.73
N VAL A 10 -17.75 39.34 66.91
CA VAL A 10 -16.75 39.02 67.98
C VAL A 10 -15.68 38.00 67.50
N ALA A 11 -14.43 38.07 68.05
CA ALA A 11 -13.33 37.06 68.11
C ALA A 11 -12.78 36.40 66.80
N GLU A 12 -11.60 35.74 66.75
CA GLU A 12 -10.56 35.37 67.75
C GLU A 12 -9.11 35.36 67.17
N LYS A 13 -8.05 35.21 67.99
CA LYS A 13 -6.59 35.25 67.63
C LYS A 13 -5.67 34.92 68.86
N PRO A 14 -4.32 34.79 68.75
CA PRO A 14 -3.42 33.96 67.91
C PRO A 14 -3.07 32.66 68.72
N PRO A 15 -1.84 32.19 69.08
CA PRO A 15 -0.45 32.17 68.53
C PRO A 15 -0.05 30.77 67.95
N ALA A 16 1.13 30.44 67.38
CA ALA A 16 2.47 31.03 67.14
C ALA A 16 3.67 30.62 68.05
N ASN A 17 4.78 30.20 67.40
CA ASN A 17 6.20 30.04 67.84
C ASN A 17 6.65 28.98 68.87
N VAL A 18 7.62 28.12 68.46
CA VAL A 18 8.97 27.93 69.08
C VAL A 18 9.99 27.51 67.99
N GLY A 19 11.26 27.95 68.07
CA GLY A 19 12.44 27.34 67.38
C GLY A 19 12.64 27.63 65.87
N VAL A 20 13.37 28.63 65.34
CA VAL A 20 14.59 29.41 65.69
C VAL A 20 15.91 28.88 65.07
N LYS A 21 16.30 29.46 63.89
CA LYS A 21 17.70 29.72 63.40
C LYS A 21 18.54 28.47 62.99
N ARG A 22 19.61 28.55 62.15
CA ARG A 22 20.30 29.64 61.41
C ARG A 22 21.15 29.10 60.21
N THR A 23 21.46 29.97 59.24
CA THR A 23 22.68 30.14 58.37
C THR A 23 23.85 29.11 58.41
N ARG A 24 24.73 28.95 57.39
CA ARG A 24 24.88 29.33 55.95
C ARG A 24 26.34 29.00 55.50
N ALA A 25 26.55 28.56 54.25
CA ALA A 25 27.83 28.55 53.46
C ALA A 25 28.94 27.49 53.75
N PRO A 26 29.82 27.17 52.74
CA PRO A 26 30.87 26.14 52.79
C PRO A 26 32.32 26.71 52.84
N PRO A 27 33.37 25.84 52.76
CA PRO A 27 34.45 26.08 51.77
C PRO A 27 34.97 24.80 51.05
N LYS A 28 36.07 24.94 50.27
CA LYS A 28 36.69 23.95 49.35
C LYS A 28 38.08 23.46 49.85
N SER A 29 38.78 22.68 48.98
CA SER A 29 40.25 22.56 48.78
C SER A 29 40.91 21.24 49.29
N THR A 30 41.96 20.65 48.69
CA THR A 30 42.74 20.93 47.44
C THR A 30 43.60 19.72 47.00
N THR A 31 44.17 19.77 45.76
CA THR A 31 45.46 19.12 45.29
C THR A 31 45.57 17.58 45.26
N ALA A 32 46.37 16.93 44.37
CA ALA A 32 47.15 17.34 43.19
C ALA A 32 47.45 16.14 42.23
N THR A 33 48.30 16.39 41.23
CA THR A 33 48.96 15.49 40.23
C THR A 33 49.63 14.21 40.81
N GLU A 34 50.06 13.20 40.05
CA GLU A 34 50.67 13.19 38.70
C GLU A 34 50.46 11.86 37.91
N ALA A 35 51.18 11.64 36.79
CA ALA A 35 50.91 10.59 35.80
C ALA A 35 52.13 9.71 35.46
N SER A 36 51.91 8.53 34.84
CA SER A 36 52.82 7.93 33.84
C SER A 36 52.25 6.73 33.08
N LYS A 37 52.69 6.57 31.82
CA LYS A 37 52.49 5.38 30.96
C LYS A 37 53.70 4.44 31.07
N VAL A 38 53.49 3.12 30.97
CA VAL A 38 54.41 2.20 30.24
C VAL A 38 53.59 1.07 29.59
N THR A 39 53.96 0.66 28.38
CA THR A 39 53.41 -0.51 27.65
C THR A 39 54.45 -1.64 27.57
N LYS A 40 54.01 -2.92 27.59
CA LYS A 40 54.76 -4.06 27.00
C LYS A 40 53.94 -5.37 26.88
N LYS A 41 53.98 -5.96 25.68
CA LYS A 41 53.86 -7.40 25.34
C LYS A 41 55.32 -7.94 25.17
N PRO A 42 55.63 -9.21 24.79
CA PRO A 42 54.80 -10.40 24.51
C PRO A 42 55.31 -11.73 25.15
N ALA A 43 54.57 -12.84 25.01
CA ALA A 43 55.08 -14.23 24.90
C ALA A 43 53.97 -15.21 24.41
N LYS A 44 54.28 -16.50 24.13
CA LYS A 44 53.67 -17.24 23.00
C LYS A 44 53.63 -18.78 23.17
N LYS A 45 52.50 -19.40 22.77
CA LYS A 45 52.25 -20.85 22.43
C LYS A 45 52.51 -21.97 23.46
N ALA A 46 51.47 -22.75 23.74
CA ALA A 46 51.43 -24.23 23.66
C ALA A 46 49.95 -24.73 23.61
N ALA A 47 49.71 -25.98 23.22
CA ALA A 47 48.40 -26.68 23.23
C ALA A 47 48.58 -28.14 23.70
N PRO A 48 47.51 -28.89 24.06
CA PRO A 48 46.93 -29.80 23.04
C PRO A 48 45.43 -30.19 23.16
N ALA A 49 44.89 -30.63 22.01
CA ALA A 49 43.94 -31.73 21.77
C ALA A 49 42.61 -31.95 22.57
N LYS A 50 41.49 -31.80 21.83
CA LYS A 50 40.35 -32.74 21.62
C LYS A 50 39.82 -33.63 22.78
N THR A 51 38.51 -33.52 23.02
CA THR A 51 37.56 -34.68 22.99
C THR A 51 36.25 -34.27 22.30
N SER A 52 35.43 -35.23 21.88
CA SER A 52 34.26 -35.04 21.01
C SER A 52 32.94 -35.53 21.63
N LYS A 53 31.82 -34.89 21.24
CA LYS A 53 30.43 -35.38 21.27
C LYS A 53 29.49 -34.27 20.75
N ALA A 54 28.33 -34.53 20.14
CA ALA A 54 27.90 -35.61 19.25
C ALA A 54 26.58 -35.17 18.60
N ALA A 55 26.38 -35.39 17.30
CA ALA A 55 25.11 -35.11 16.65
C ALA A 55 24.05 -36.17 17.05
N ALA A 56 22.78 -35.76 17.12
CA ALA A 56 21.65 -36.65 17.38
C ALA A 56 20.47 -36.28 16.45
N THR A 57 20.50 -36.81 15.23
CA THR A 57 19.34 -36.78 14.33
C THR A 57 18.22 -37.69 14.85
N LYS A 58 16.96 -37.37 14.50
CA LYS A 58 15.90 -38.38 14.44
C LYS A 58 14.87 -38.02 13.38
N ALA A 59 14.48 -39.01 12.59
CA ALA A 59 13.74 -38.85 11.36
C ALA A 59 12.23 -39.11 11.51
N SER A 60 11.49 -38.82 10.45
CA SER A 60 10.09 -39.19 10.25
C SER A 60 9.86 -40.71 10.39
N ALA A 61 8.66 -41.09 10.86
CA ALA A 61 8.13 -42.43 10.74
C ALA A 61 6.60 -42.38 10.58
N THR A 62 6.08 -42.87 9.46
CA THR A 62 4.64 -43.03 9.20
C THR A 62 4.09 -44.32 9.80
N LYS A 63 2.80 -44.35 10.15
CA LYS A 63 2.03 -45.60 10.30
C LYS A 63 0.55 -45.41 9.96
N ALA A 64 -0.11 -46.49 9.57
CA ALA A 64 -1.38 -46.48 8.84
C ALA A 64 -2.63 -46.78 9.70
N ALA A 65 -3.80 -46.78 9.04
CA ALA A 65 -5.13 -47.12 9.56
C ALA A 65 -5.25 -48.60 10.03
N ALA A 66 -6.33 -49.12 10.62
CA ALA A 66 -7.71 -48.63 10.84
C ALA A 66 -8.25 -49.20 12.21
N PRO A 67 -9.56 -49.17 12.60
CA PRO A 67 -10.74 -49.62 11.84
C PRO A 67 -12.03 -48.76 12.01
N LYS A 68 -13.15 -49.25 11.45
CA LYS A 68 -14.50 -48.66 11.51
C LYS A 68 -15.21 -48.91 12.84
N ALA A 69 -16.10 -48.00 13.23
CA ALA A 69 -17.31 -48.28 14.01
C ALA A 69 -18.55 -47.83 13.21
N THR A 70 -19.73 -48.40 13.46
CA THR A 70 -20.88 -48.32 12.53
C THR A 70 -22.23 -48.08 13.19
N ALA A 71 -23.12 -47.41 12.44
CA ALA A 71 -24.58 -47.31 12.63
C ALA A 71 -25.08 -46.41 13.78
N PRO A 72 -26.35 -45.96 13.78
CA PRO A 72 -27.42 -46.20 12.80
C PRO A 72 -27.84 -44.97 11.96
N LYS A 73 -28.89 -45.15 11.14
CA LYS A 73 -29.46 -44.21 10.15
C LYS A 73 -30.99 -44.17 10.34
N VAL A 74 -31.68 -43.17 9.75
CA VAL A 74 -33.16 -43.04 9.63
C VAL A 74 -33.86 -42.50 10.90
N PRO A 75 -34.97 -41.72 10.83
CA PRO A 75 -35.67 -41.10 9.68
C PRO A 75 -35.69 -39.56 9.68
N ALA A 76 -36.11 -38.98 8.54
CA ALA A 76 -36.57 -37.58 8.49
C ALA A 76 -38.07 -37.47 8.90
N PRO A 77 -38.50 -36.37 9.55
CA PRO A 77 -39.93 -36.09 9.77
C PRO A 77 -40.68 -35.79 8.46
N LYS A 78 -41.99 -36.08 8.44
CA LYS A 78 -42.87 -35.89 7.27
C LYS A 78 -43.44 -34.46 7.23
N ALA A 79 -43.87 -34.03 6.05
CA ALA A 79 -44.46 -32.71 5.81
C ALA A 79 -46.00 -32.66 6.01
N ALA A 80 -46.53 -31.43 5.96
CA ALA A 80 -47.95 -31.05 5.82
C ALA A 80 -48.85 -31.20 7.08
N PRO A 81 -50.10 -30.65 7.13
CA PRO A 81 -50.79 -29.81 6.13
C PRO A 81 -51.53 -28.55 6.67
N LYS A 82 -51.80 -27.58 5.77
CA LYS A 82 -53.05 -26.76 5.60
C LYS A 82 -52.81 -25.78 4.44
N LYS A 83 -53.66 -25.61 3.40
CA LYS A 83 -55.11 -25.25 3.31
C LYS A 83 -55.39 -23.78 3.70
N ALA A 84 -56.08 -22.96 2.91
CA ALA A 84 -56.71 -23.17 1.59
C ALA A 84 -57.10 -21.85 0.85
N ALA A 85 -57.61 -21.98 -0.39
CA ALA A 85 -58.46 -21.04 -1.15
C ALA A 85 -57.84 -19.74 -1.73
N SER A 86 -58.32 -19.16 -2.85
CA SER A 86 -59.12 -19.73 -3.97
C SER A 86 -59.22 -18.78 -5.20
N LYS A 87 -59.27 -19.36 -6.40
CA LYS A 87 -59.98 -18.91 -7.64
C LYS A 87 -60.25 -17.40 -7.86
N LYS A 88 -59.78 -16.86 -8.99
CA LYS A 88 -60.63 -16.66 -10.19
C LYS A 88 -59.79 -16.48 -11.48
N ALA A 89 -60.46 -16.51 -12.64
CA ALA A 89 -59.87 -16.48 -13.97
C ALA A 89 -60.24 -15.20 -14.76
N ALA A 90 -59.69 -15.06 -15.97
CA ALA A 90 -59.86 -13.93 -16.90
C ALA A 90 -61.30 -13.76 -17.46
N PRO A 91 -61.51 -12.76 -18.33
CA PRO A 91 -61.59 -13.09 -19.76
C PRO A 91 -60.82 -12.14 -20.72
N ALA A 92 -60.68 -12.59 -21.97
CA ALA A 92 -60.25 -11.84 -23.16
C ALA A 92 -61.51 -11.60 -24.07
N PRO A 93 -61.51 -11.45 -25.43
CA PRO A 93 -60.43 -11.30 -26.43
C PRO A 93 -60.69 -10.29 -27.60
N LYS A 94 -59.73 -10.16 -28.54
CA LYS A 94 -59.82 -10.10 -30.04
C LYS A 94 -58.48 -9.57 -30.59
N ALA A 95 -57.77 -10.23 -31.52
CA ALA A 95 -58.06 -10.57 -32.94
C ALA A 95 -58.01 -9.32 -33.87
N SER A 96 -57.34 -9.31 -35.03
CA SER A 96 -56.55 -10.31 -35.79
C SER A 96 -55.37 -9.59 -36.54
N ALA A 97 -54.55 -10.12 -37.47
CA ALA A 97 -54.53 -11.37 -38.27
C ALA A 97 -53.09 -11.75 -38.75
N GLU A 98 -52.99 -12.80 -39.58
CA GLU A 98 -51.83 -13.27 -40.38
C GLU A 98 -52.20 -13.18 -41.90
N PRO A 99 -51.56 -13.80 -42.93
CA PRO A 99 -50.40 -14.73 -43.04
C PRO A 99 -49.37 -14.25 -44.12
N ILE A 100 -48.50 -15.02 -44.83
CA ILE A 100 -48.34 -16.47 -45.15
C ILE A 100 -46.87 -16.84 -45.49
N GLU A 101 -46.51 -18.12 -45.23
CA GLU A 101 -45.69 -19.11 -46.01
C GLU A 101 -44.43 -18.76 -46.85
N ALA A 102 -43.52 -19.71 -47.20
CA ALA A 102 -43.02 -20.99 -46.60
C ALA A 102 -41.98 -21.67 -47.55
N LYS A 103 -41.35 -22.77 -47.08
CA LYS A 103 -40.49 -23.77 -47.79
C LYS A 103 -39.05 -23.30 -48.08
N GLU A 104 -37.95 -24.03 -47.82
CA GLU A 104 -37.64 -25.48 -47.82
C GLU A 104 -37.62 -26.09 -49.25
N THR A 105 -36.73 -27.02 -49.66
CA THR A 105 -35.95 -28.09 -48.98
C THR A 105 -34.63 -28.42 -49.72
N ASP A 106 -33.62 -28.99 -49.02
CA ASP A 106 -32.75 -30.14 -49.40
C ASP A 106 -31.83 -30.12 -50.67
N VAL A 107 -30.76 -30.94 -50.84
CA VAL A 107 -29.67 -31.50 -49.98
C VAL A 107 -28.61 -32.23 -50.90
N GLU A 108 -27.32 -32.29 -50.51
CA GLU A 108 -26.23 -33.18 -51.05
C GLU A 108 -25.81 -33.06 -52.56
N SER A 109 -24.66 -33.55 -53.08
CA SER A 109 -23.38 -34.10 -52.54
C SER A 109 -22.24 -34.10 -53.62
N GLU A 110 -20.96 -34.23 -53.19
CA GLU A 110 -19.76 -34.80 -53.90
C GLU A 110 -19.31 -34.24 -55.29
N ALA A 111 -18.13 -34.59 -55.89
CA ALA A 111 -16.73 -34.68 -55.40
C ALA A 111 -15.72 -34.80 -56.59
N GLU A 112 -14.51 -34.19 -56.48
CA GLU A 112 -13.28 -34.36 -57.32
C GLU A 112 -13.40 -34.12 -58.86
N GLU A 113 -12.36 -34.02 -59.72
CA GLU A 113 -10.87 -34.08 -59.57
C GLU A 113 -10.14 -33.08 -60.56
N SER A 114 -8.88 -33.31 -60.93
CA SER A 114 -7.95 -32.32 -61.54
C SER A 114 -7.78 -32.32 -63.09
N LEU A 115 -7.08 -31.29 -63.66
CA LEU A 115 -6.05 -31.37 -64.73
C LEU A 115 -5.54 -29.98 -65.25
N VAL A 116 -4.33 -29.93 -65.82
CA VAL A 116 -3.53 -28.71 -66.21
C VAL A 116 -2.58 -29.10 -67.38
N PRO A 117 -2.34 -28.33 -68.51
CA PRO A 117 -1.55 -27.05 -68.50
C PRO A 117 -1.70 -25.99 -69.63
N LYS A 118 -1.02 -24.84 -69.38
CA LYS A 118 -0.45 -23.71 -70.20
C LYS A 118 -0.30 -23.83 -71.74
N PRO A 119 -0.17 -22.71 -72.53
CA PRO A 119 0.73 -21.55 -72.22
C PRO A 119 0.36 -20.10 -72.66
N ALA A 120 1.15 -19.14 -72.12
CA ALA A 120 1.47 -17.78 -72.64
C ALA A 120 0.34 -16.70 -72.79
N ALA A 121 0.57 -15.40 -72.56
CA ALA A 121 1.65 -14.67 -71.86
C ALA A 121 1.22 -13.22 -71.47
N SER A 122 1.89 -12.66 -70.45
CA SER A 122 2.08 -11.22 -70.15
C SER A 122 0.89 -10.23 -70.24
N ARG A 123 0.44 -9.70 -69.09
CA ARG A 123 -0.38 -8.47 -69.01
C ARG A 123 0.20 -7.52 -67.94
N LYS A 124 0.22 -6.21 -68.21
CA LYS A 124 0.92 -5.20 -67.40
C LYS A 124 0.15 -4.78 -66.13
N ARG A 125 0.91 -4.27 -65.15
CA ARG A 125 0.47 -3.82 -63.80
C ARG A 125 -0.72 -2.84 -63.81
N SER A 126 -1.57 -2.93 -62.80
CA SER A 126 -2.55 -1.89 -62.44
C SER A 126 -2.49 -1.54 -60.94
N ARG A 127 -1.98 -0.34 -60.64
CA ARG A 127 -2.25 0.51 -59.46
C ARG A 127 -2.66 -0.20 -58.16
N THR A 128 -1.69 -0.39 -57.25
CA THR A 128 -1.94 -0.61 -55.82
C THR A 128 -2.80 0.53 -55.25
N GLN A 129 -3.73 0.21 -54.34
CA GLN A 129 -4.33 1.23 -53.46
C GLN A 129 -3.47 1.36 -52.21
N GLU A 130 -3.18 2.62 -51.85
CA GLU A 130 -2.45 2.99 -50.64
C GLU A 130 -3.39 2.86 -49.42
N PRO A 131 -2.96 2.28 -48.29
CA PRO A 131 -3.81 2.14 -47.12
C PRO A 131 -4.10 3.52 -46.51
N GLU A 132 -5.39 3.87 -46.42
CA GLU A 132 -5.84 5.17 -45.90
C GLU A 132 -5.40 5.31 -44.43
N ALA A 133 -4.51 6.27 -44.17
CA ALA A 133 -3.87 6.42 -42.87
C ALA A 133 -4.90 6.84 -41.81
N LEU A 134 -4.93 6.11 -40.67
CA LEU A 134 -5.73 6.49 -39.51
C LEU A 134 -5.39 7.94 -39.10
N PRO A 135 -6.40 8.79 -38.83
CA PRO A 135 -6.16 10.21 -38.57
C PRO A 135 -5.30 10.39 -37.33
N ALA A 136 -4.11 10.99 -37.50
CA ALA A 136 -3.15 11.19 -36.44
C ALA A 136 -3.79 11.87 -35.21
N ALA A 137 -3.53 11.31 -34.02
CA ALA A 137 -4.10 11.82 -32.78
C ALA A 137 -3.74 13.30 -32.59
N LYS A 138 -4.76 14.15 -32.41
CA LYS A 138 -4.56 15.59 -32.20
C LYS A 138 -3.89 15.80 -30.85
N LYS A 139 -2.60 16.17 -30.87
CA LYS A 139 -1.81 16.51 -29.68
C LYS A 139 -2.60 17.39 -28.72
N LEU A 140 -2.57 17.05 -27.43
CA LEU A 140 -3.37 17.77 -26.44
C LEU A 140 -2.72 19.13 -26.19
N LYS A 141 -3.45 20.22 -26.43
CA LYS A 141 -2.97 21.56 -26.08
C LYS A 141 -2.66 21.62 -24.58
N LEU A 142 -1.51 22.19 -24.24
CA LEU A 142 -1.09 22.40 -22.85
C LEU A 142 -2.15 23.25 -22.13
N GLY A 143 -2.62 22.77 -20.98
CA GLY A 143 -3.59 23.50 -20.17
C GLY A 143 -2.96 24.67 -19.38
N PRO A 144 -3.77 25.50 -18.71
CA PRO A 144 -3.25 26.43 -17.71
C PRO A 144 -2.63 25.65 -16.55
N THR A 145 -1.54 26.15 -15.96
CA THR A 145 -0.90 25.50 -14.82
C THR A 145 -1.85 25.41 -13.61
N ILE A 146 -1.98 24.20 -13.08
CA ILE A 146 -2.87 23.82 -11.98
C ILE A 146 -2.08 23.48 -10.72
N ASN A 147 -0.93 22.83 -10.92
CA ASN A 147 -0.03 22.31 -9.89
C ASN A 147 1.40 22.81 -10.13
N THR A 148 2.21 22.91 -9.07
CA THR A 148 3.64 23.24 -9.19
C THR A 148 4.46 21.96 -8.98
N PRO A 149 5.50 21.67 -9.81
CA PRO A 149 6.42 20.58 -9.55
C PRO A 149 7.15 20.74 -8.20
N PRO A 150 7.49 19.64 -7.51
CA PRO A 150 8.36 19.69 -6.34
C PRO A 150 9.79 20.08 -6.76
N VAL A 151 10.40 21.00 -5.99
CA VAL A 151 11.73 21.59 -6.28
C VAL A 151 12.77 21.32 -5.19
N GLU A 152 12.35 20.87 -4.01
CA GLU A 152 13.25 20.43 -2.95
C GLU A 152 13.81 19.05 -3.34
N ARG A 153 15.13 18.95 -3.46
CA ARG A 153 15.81 17.65 -3.66
C ARG A 153 15.90 16.89 -2.34
N LEU A 154 15.92 15.58 -2.43
CA LEU A 154 15.84 14.67 -1.30
C LEU A 154 16.98 13.66 -1.29
N ASP A 155 17.63 13.50 -0.13
CA ASP A 155 18.38 12.29 0.16
C ASP A 155 17.39 11.13 0.43
N VAL A 156 17.55 10.01 -0.27
CA VAL A 156 16.69 8.83 -0.11
C VAL A 156 17.40 7.71 0.66
N TYR A 157 16.72 7.16 1.68
CA TYR A 157 17.18 6.07 2.54
C TYR A 157 16.21 4.90 2.49
N VAL A 158 16.69 3.71 2.14
CA VAL A 158 15.88 2.49 2.00
C VAL A 158 16.22 1.49 3.11
N PHE A 159 15.25 0.69 3.53
CA PHE A 159 15.42 -0.38 4.52
C PHE A 159 14.32 -1.43 4.44
N GLY A 160 14.62 -2.59 5.01
CA GLY A 160 13.76 -3.77 5.01
C GLY A 160 14.26 -4.85 4.05
N GLY A 161 13.34 -5.68 3.52
CA GLY A 161 13.62 -6.73 2.55
C GLY A 161 13.52 -6.24 1.10
N GLY A 162 14.51 -6.59 0.29
CA GLY A 162 14.67 -6.20 -1.12
C GLY A 162 14.88 -7.38 -2.06
N GLU A 163 14.43 -8.56 -1.66
CA GLU A 163 14.61 -9.84 -2.37
C GLU A 163 13.96 -9.86 -3.77
N ASN A 164 12.90 -9.07 -3.95
CA ASN A 164 12.19 -8.88 -5.21
C ASN A 164 12.51 -7.51 -5.82
N ASN A 165 13.76 -7.05 -5.63
CA ASN A 165 14.34 -5.83 -6.20
C ASN A 165 13.85 -4.49 -5.59
N GLU A 166 13.02 -4.50 -4.54
CA GLU A 166 12.22 -3.36 -4.07
C GLU A 166 13.03 -2.17 -3.53
N LEU A 167 14.22 -2.44 -2.99
CA LEU A 167 15.06 -1.43 -2.34
C LEU A 167 15.84 -0.53 -3.31
N GLY A 168 15.92 -0.89 -4.60
CA GLY A 168 16.54 -0.04 -5.62
C GLY A 168 18.07 0.13 -5.47
N LEU A 169 18.75 -0.81 -4.80
CA LEU A 169 20.19 -0.77 -4.54
C LEU A 169 21.05 -1.49 -5.60
N GLY A 170 20.44 -1.90 -6.72
CA GLY A 170 21.07 -2.69 -7.76
C GLY A 170 21.43 -4.12 -7.31
N ALA A 171 21.86 -4.95 -8.26
CA ALA A 171 22.17 -6.36 -8.01
C ALA A 171 23.57 -6.63 -7.44
N LYS A 172 24.30 -5.60 -6.97
CA LYS A 172 25.68 -5.73 -6.48
C LYS A 172 25.83 -5.19 -5.07
N LYS A 173 26.67 -5.85 -4.27
CA LYS A 173 26.99 -5.44 -2.89
C LYS A 173 27.62 -4.04 -2.89
N ILE A 174 27.07 -3.12 -2.10
CA ILE A 174 27.56 -1.74 -1.92
C ILE A 174 28.29 -1.67 -0.58
N ASP A 175 29.52 -1.15 -0.57
CA ASP A 175 30.41 -1.13 0.61
C ASP A 175 30.51 -2.50 1.32
N GLY A 176 30.53 -3.58 0.53
CA GLY A 176 30.55 -4.97 1.00
C GLY A 176 29.23 -5.51 1.56
N LYS A 177 28.15 -4.72 1.58
CA LYS A 177 26.86 -5.10 2.18
C LYS A 177 25.87 -5.58 1.12
N SER A 178 25.09 -6.62 1.45
CA SER A 178 24.00 -7.11 0.59
C SER A 178 23.01 -5.99 0.21
N PRO A 179 22.52 -5.94 -1.04
CA PRO A 179 21.45 -5.03 -1.47
C PRO A 179 20.04 -5.52 -1.08
N SER A 180 19.86 -6.80 -0.72
CA SER A 180 18.55 -7.38 -0.39
C SER A 180 18.16 -7.24 1.08
N ASP A 181 19.10 -7.40 2.02
CA ASP A 181 18.84 -7.23 3.46
C ASP A 181 19.40 -5.88 3.96
N VAL A 182 18.50 -5.00 4.39
CA VAL A 182 18.82 -3.65 4.84
C VAL A 182 18.17 -3.33 6.18
N LYS A 183 18.70 -3.95 7.25
CA LYS A 183 18.23 -3.89 8.65
C LYS A 183 18.00 -2.49 9.25
N ARG A 184 18.64 -1.45 8.70
CA ARG A 184 18.53 -0.04 9.12
C ARG A 184 18.67 0.91 7.91
N PRO A 185 18.08 2.13 7.94
CA PRO A 185 18.09 3.06 6.81
C PRO A 185 19.46 3.23 6.13
N ARG A 186 19.55 2.89 4.85
CA ARG A 186 20.76 2.98 4.04
C ARG A 186 20.53 3.97 2.89
N TYR A 187 21.43 4.94 2.73
CA TYR A 187 21.38 5.88 1.62
C TYR A 187 21.45 5.14 0.27
N ASN A 188 20.60 5.54 -0.68
CA ASN A 188 20.59 4.95 -2.03
C ASN A 188 21.37 5.85 -3.01
N PRO A 189 22.56 5.43 -3.50
CA PRO A 189 23.42 6.26 -4.34
C PRO A 189 22.93 6.41 -5.79
N PHE A 190 21.91 5.68 -6.22
CA PHE A 190 21.30 5.80 -7.55
C PHE A 190 20.23 6.89 -7.61
N LEU A 191 19.67 7.30 -6.47
CA LEU A 191 18.54 8.23 -6.37
C LEU A 191 18.99 9.68 -6.16
N LYS A 192 19.79 10.20 -7.10
CA LYS A 192 20.28 11.59 -7.09
C LYS A 192 19.29 12.54 -7.76
N GLY A 193 19.20 13.78 -7.28
CA GLY A 193 18.30 14.80 -7.83
C GLY A 193 16.80 14.50 -7.64
N VAL A 194 16.44 13.49 -6.83
CA VAL A 194 15.05 13.11 -6.59
C VAL A 194 14.33 14.22 -5.82
N THR A 195 13.21 14.69 -6.35
CA THR A 195 12.35 15.71 -5.71
C THR A 195 11.07 15.13 -5.13
N GLN A 196 10.71 13.90 -5.49
CA GLN A 196 9.61 13.16 -4.90
C GLN A 196 9.77 11.66 -5.12
N ILE A 197 9.27 10.86 -4.18
CA ILE A 197 9.29 9.40 -4.25
C ILE A 197 7.93 8.84 -3.82
N ALA A 198 7.48 7.79 -4.50
CA ALA A 198 6.27 7.06 -4.21
C ALA A 198 6.56 5.57 -4.06
N VAL A 199 6.19 5.04 -2.90
CA VAL A 199 6.38 3.63 -2.54
C VAL A 199 5.06 2.89 -2.77
N GLY A 200 5.12 1.83 -3.57
CA GLY A 200 4.00 0.95 -3.90
C GLY A 200 3.92 -0.25 -2.95
N GLY A 201 3.39 -1.37 -3.45
CA GLY A 201 3.43 -2.66 -2.75
C GLY A 201 4.81 -3.31 -2.88
N MET A 202 5.23 -3.59 -4.10
CA MET A 202 6.50 -4.29 -4.43
C MET A 202 7.41 -3.49 -5.38
N HIS A 203 7.08 -2.22 -5.63
CA HIS A 203 7.82 -1.34 -6.55
C HIS A 203 7.80 0.11 -6.07
N CYS A 204 8.63 0.95 -6.70
CA CYS A 204 8.67 2.39 -6.46
C CYS A 204 8.72 3.19 -7.76
N VAL A 205 8.30 4.45 -7.64
CA VAL A 205 8.42 5.47 -8.68
C VAL A 205 9.02 6.72 -8.04
N ALA A 206 10.06 7.31 -8.64
CA ALA A 206 10.64 8.58 -8.20
C ALA A 206 10.60 9.63 -9.32
N LEU A 207 10.41 10.89 -8.94
CA LEU A 207 10.53 12.07 -9.79
C LEU A 207 11.86 12.76 -9.48
N THR A 208 12.55 13.23 -10.52
CA THR A 208 13.79 14.01 -10.42
C THR A 208 13.58 15.47 -10.84
N ASP A 209 14.51 16.34 -10.44
CA ASP A 209 14.52 17.76 -10.77
C ASP A 209 14.63 18.04 -12.29
N ASP A 210 15.33 17.18 -13.03
CA ASP A 210 15.34 17.19 -14.50
C ASP A 210 14.10 16.53 -15.16
N GLN A 211 13.06 16.28 -14.36
CA GLN A 211 11.74 15.77 -14.73
C GLN A 211 11.69 14.32 -15.25
N LYS A 212 12.78 13.53 -15.15
CA LYS A 212 12.71 12.08 -15.39
C LYS A 212 11.90 11.36 -14.32
N ILE A 213 11.20 10.31 -14.74
CA ILE A 213 10.50 9.36 -13.88
C ILE A 213 11.37 8.10 -13.79
N LEU A 214 11.88 7.76 -12.60
CA LEU A 214 12.66 6.55 -12.33
C LEU A 214 11.77 5.45 -11.75
N THR A 215 11.94 4.20 -12.16
CA THR A 215 11.18 3.04 -11.65
C THR A 215 12.08 1.84 -11.33
N TRP A 216 11.73 1.09 -10.27
CA TRP A 216 12.41 -0.14 -9.83
C TRP A 216 11.51 -0.99 -8.92
N GLY A 217 11.95 -2.21 -8.63
CA GLY A 217 11.18 -3.25 -7.93
C GLY A 217 10.58 -4.27 -8.90
N VAL A 218 9.55 -5.00 -8.46
CA VAL A 218 8.89 -6.04 -9.26
C VAL A 218 8.27 -5.48 -10.55
N SER A 219 8.53 -6.13 -11.68
CA SER A 219 7.94 -5.78 -12.99
C SER A 219 6.72 -6.60 -13.42
N ASP A 220 6.33 -7.62 -12.66
CA ASP A 220 5.09 -8.38 -12.87
C ASP A 220 3.86 -7.47 -12.92
N GLY A 221 3.00 -7.68 -13.91
CA GLY A 221 1.82 -6.84 -14.12
C GLY A 221 2.13 -5.45 -14.70
N GLY A 222 3.38 -5.18 -15.11
CA GLY A 222 3.83 -3.98 -15.83
C GLY A 222 4.03 -2.66 -15.05
N PRO A 223 4.12 -2.59 -13.71
CA PRO A 223 4.16 -1.31 -12.97
C PRO A 223 5.39 -0.45 -13.23
N LEU A 224 6.47 -0.98 -13.82
CA LEU A 224 7.69 -0.19 -14.07
C LEU A 224 7.63 0.72 -15.30
N GLY A 225 6.70 0.50 -16.25
CA GLY A 225 6.52 1.40 -17.40
C GLY A 225 7.65 1.40 -18.43
N ARG A 226 8.46 0.33 -18.44
CA ARG A 226 9.64 0.12 -19.28
C ARG A 226 9.88 -1.38 -19.46
N ASP A 227 10.65 -1.74 -20.48
CA ASP A 227 11.10 -3.12 -20.68
C ASP A 227 12.06 -3.57 -19.58
N THR A 228 11.91 -4.83 -19.17
CA THR A 228 12.75 -5.55 -18.20
C THR A 228 13.24 -6.91 -18.73
N SER A 229 12.82 -7.32 -19.93
CA SER A 229 13.07 -8.64 -20.52
C SER A 229 14.51 -8.90 -20.96
N SER A 230 15.37 -7.87 -20.97
CA SER A 230 16.78 -7.94 -21.37
C SER A 230 17.71 -8.64 -20.37
N TYR A 231 17.18 -9.12 -19.22
CA TYR A 231 17.92 -9.95 -18.26
C TYR A 231 17.30 -11.35 -18.17
N GLU A 232 18.03 -12.34 -18.67
CA GLU A 232 17.77 -13.75 -18.35
C GLU A 232 18.52 -14.09 -17.05
N ALA A 233 17.81 -14.63 -16.06
CA ALA A 233 18.43 -15.07 -14.82
C ALA A 233 19.33 -16.29 -15.10
N PRO A 234 20.55 -16.35 -14.53
CA PRO A 234 21.42 -17.52 -14.70
C PRO A 234 20.74 -18.76 -14.12
N ALA A 235 20.73 -19.85 -14.87
CA ALA A 235 20.23 -21.13 -14.39
C ALA A 235 21.05 -21.59 -13.17
N LYS A 236 20.38 -21.85 -12.05
CA LYS A 236 20.96 -22.59 -10.94
C LYS A 236 20.70 -24.08 -11.18
N ASP A 237 21.76 -24.85 -11.35
CA ASP A 237 21.67 -26.31 -11.46
C ASP A 237 21.12 -26.88 -10.15
N ILE A 238 19.98 -27.58 -10.20
CA ILE A 238 19.28 -28.05 -9.01
C ILE A 238 19.94 -29.29 -8.38
N ASP A 239 20.82 -29.96 -9.13
CA ASP A 239 21.59 -31.14 -8.73
C ASP A 239 23.01 -30.77 -8.24
N ALA A 240 23.30 -29.47 -8.03
CA ALA A 240 24.55 -29.03 -7.43
C ALA A 240 24.48 -29.18 -5.89
N ASP A 241 25.21 -30.16 -5.34
CA ASP A 241 25.44 -30.35 -3.90
C ASP A 241 26.19 -29.15 -3.30
N SER A 242 25.44 -28.07 -3.01
CA SER A 242 26.00 -26.80 -2.56
C SER A 242 26.20 -26.80 -1.04
N ASP A 243 27.19 -27.57 -0.58
CA ASP A 243 27.73 -27.60 0.80
C ASP A 243 28.43 -26.28 1.22
N SER A 244 27.93 -25.14 0.73
CA SER A 244 28.39 -23.78 1.01
C SER A 244 27.40 -23.09 1.96
N GLU A 245 27.85 -22.75 3.17
CA GLU A 245 27.06 -22.04 4.20
C GLU A 245 26.74 -20.56 3.83
N ASP A 246 26.98 -20.15 2.57
CA ASP A 246 26.71 -18.83 2.01
C ASP A 246 25.22 -18.68 1.61
N GLU A 247 24.30 -18.75 2.58
CA GLU A 247 22.85 -18.57 2.36
C GLU A 247 22.46 -17.14 1.87
N ASP A 248 23.41 -16.20 1.83
CA ASP A 248 23.21 -14.75 1.62
C ASP A 248 23.07 -14.28 0.15
N ASP A 249 23.51 -15.04 -0.86
CA ASP A 249 23.63 -14.54 -2.26
C ASP A 249 22.36 -14.69 -3.10
N ILE A 250 21.33 -13.92 -2.70
CA ILE A 250 20.12 -13.66 -3.49
C ILE A 250 20.49 -12.91 -4.78
N THR A 251 20.26 -13.56 -5.92
CA THR A 251 20.61 -13.03 -7.26
C THR A 251 19.50 -12.10 -7.78
N LEU A 252 19.54 -10.82 -7.37
CA LEU A 252 18.62 -9.78 -7.87
C LEU A 252 18.78 -9.54 -9.38
N ASN A 253 17.69 -9.15 -10.05
CA ASN A 253 17.73 -8.73 -11.45
C ASN A 253 18.30 -7.30 -11.52
N PRO A 254 19.44 -7.04 -12.19
CA PRO A 254 20.03 -5.70 -12.28
C PRO A 254 19.13 -4.68 -12.99
N VAL A 255 18.25 -5.11 -13.89
CA VAL A 255 17.33 -4.25 -14.65
C VAL A 255 16.11 -3.83 -13.80
N GLU A 256 15.69 -4.66 -12.84
CA GLU A 256 14.60 -4.35 -11.91
C GLU A 256 15.08 -3.68 -10.62
N SER A 257 16.26 -4.07 -10.10
CA SER A 257 16.84 -3.55 -8.85
C SER A 257 17.56 -2.22 -8.98
N THR A 258 17.79 -1.73 -10.20
CA THR A 258 18.43 -0.42 -10.43
C THR A 258 17.39 0.63 -10.86
N PRO A 259 17.21 1.73 -10.11
CA PRO A 259 16.36 2.86 -10.50
C PRO A 259 16.71 3.37 -11.89
N THR A 260 15.79 3.17 -12.83
CA THR A 260 16.02 3.42 -14.27
C THR A 260 14.90 4.30 -14.81
N ALA A 261 15.26 5.28 -15.67
CA ALA A 261 14.29 6.19 -16.27
C ALA A 261 13.41 5.51 -17.33
N ILE A 262 12.11 5.83 -17.34
CA ILE A 262 11.19 5.43 -18.42
C ILE A 262 11.23 6.46 -19.57
N ASN A 263 10.73 6.09 -20.75
CA ASN A 263 10.49 7.06 -21.83
C ASN A 263 9.34 8.00 -21.42
N THR A 264 9.57 9.32 -21.46
CA THR A 264 8.61 10.37 -21.06
C THR A 264 7.93 11.11 -22.21
N GLU A 265 8.11 10.68 -23.47
CA GLU A 265 7.52 11.33 -24.66
C GLU A 265 5.99 11.46 -24.60
N PHE A 266 5.32 10.53 -23.91
CA PHE A 266 3.87 10.50 -23.68
C PHE A 266 3.31 11.75 -22.96
N LEU A 267 4.16 12.50 -22.26
CA LEU A 267 3.80 13.75 -21.58
C LEU A 267 3.60 14.92 -22.57
N GLU A 268 4.10 14.80 -23.81
CA GLU A 268 4.15 15.86 -24.83
C GLU A 268 4.86 17.16 -24.36
N GLY A 269 5.76 17.05 -23.38
CA GLY A 269 6.49 18.20 -22.78
C GLY A 269 5.86 18.77 -21.51
N ARG A 270 4.78 18.18 -20.98
CA ARG A 270 4.23 18.53 -19.65
C ARG A 270 5.20 18.17 -18.53
N LYS A 271 5.31 19.03 -17.51
CA LYS A 271 5.98 18.66 -16.26
C LYS A 271 5.11 17.76 -15.39
N VAL A 272 5.76 16.82 -14.71
CA VAL A 272 5.16 15.98 -13.67
C VAL A 272 5.24 16.68 -12.32
N VAL A 273 4.18 16.56 -11.52
CA VAL A 273 4.04 17.18 -10.19
C VAL A 273 3.75 16.17 -9.08
N GLN A 274 3.25 14.99 -9.44
CA GLN A 274 3.03 13.89 -8.49
C GLN A 274 3.31 12.54 -9.16
N VAL A 275 4.15 11.70 -8.55
CA VAL A 275 4.31 10.27 -8.85
C VAL A 275 3.55 9.42 -7.83
N LEU A 276 3.00 8.28 -8.26
CA LEU A 276 2.36 7.30 -7.38
C LEU A 276 2.65 5.87 -7.83
N ALA A 277 2.67 4.97 -6.84
CA ALA A 277 2.79 3.53 -7.00
C ALA A 277 1.71 2.85 -6.12
N SER A 278 0.98 1.89 -6.68
CA SER A 278 0.07 0.97 -5.96
C SER A 278 0.75 -0.40 -5.79
N ASP A 279 0.02 -1.51 -5.64
CA ASP A 279 0.65 -2.83 -5.54
C ASP A 279 1.12 -3.38 -6.90
N SER A 280 0.50 -2.95 -8.01
CA SER A 280 0.82 -3.44 -9.37
C SER A 280 0.58 -2.39 -10.48
N ALA A 281 0.32 -1.13 -10.11
CA ALA A 281 0.16 -0.02 -11.04
C ALA A 281 0.94 1.23 -10.60
N SER A 282 1.20 2.12 -11.56
CA SER A 282 1.94 3.37 -11.39
C SER A 282 1.23 4.51 -12.11
N PHE A 283 1.35 5.73 -11.57
CA PHE A 283 0.64 6.90 -12.07
C PHE A 283 1.47 8.17 -11.98
N VAL A 284 1.22 9.13 -12.88
CA VAL A 284 1.72 10.50 -12.79
C VAL A 284 0.63 11.54 -13.00
N LEU A 285 0.71 12.62 -12.21
CA LEU A 285 -0.06 13.85 -12.35
C LEU A 285 0.80 14.91 -13.04
N THR A 286 0.24 15.65 -14.00
CA THR A 286 0.91 16.75 -14.69
C THR A 286 0.59 18.12 -14.10
N GLU A 287 1.39 19.12 -14.46
CA GLU A 287 1.21 20.51 -14.05
C GLU A 287 -0.14 21.09 -14.49
N ASP A 288 -0.66 20.70 -15.67
CA ASP A 288 -1.98 21.07 -16.21
C ASP A 288 -3.12 20.11 -15.78
N GLY A 289 -2.84 19.20 -14.84
CA GLY A 289 -3.85 18.40 -14.14
C GLY A 289 -4.46 17.24 -14.95
N TYR A 290 -3.72 16.70 -15.92
CA TYR A 290 -3.97 15.39 -16.52
C TYR A 290 -3.30 14.29 -15.71
N VAL A 291 -3.83 13.07 -15.81
CA VAL A 291 -3.30 11.88 -15.15
C VAL A 291 -2.97 10.82 -16.19
N TYR A 292 -1.80 10.22 -16.07
CA TYR A 292 -1.38 9.06 -16.85
C TYR A 292 -1.15 7.88 -15.91
N GLY A 293 -1.34 6.65 -16.40
CA GLY A 293 -1.16 5.42 -15.62
C GLY A 293 -0.69 4.23 -16.46
N TRP A 294 -0.06 3.27 -15.80
CA TRP A 294 0.41 2.01 -16.37
C TRP A 294 0.49 0.90 -15.31
N GLY A 295 0.76 -0.32 -15.73
CA GLY A 295 0.65 -1.54 -14.94
C GLY A 295 -0.76 -2.15 -15.00
N SER A 296 -1.24 -2.68 -13.87
CA SER A 296 -2.52 -3.37 -13.76
C SER A 296 -3.12 -3.34 -12.35
N PHE A 297 -4.42 -3.65 -12.22
CA PHE A 297 -5.07 -3.89 -10.93
C PHE A 297 -5.43 -5.37 -10.79
N VAL A 298 -4.91 -6.01 -9.73
CA VAL A 298 -5.17 -7.41 -9.40
C VAL A 298 -6.42 -7.52 -8.54
N VAL A 299 -7.48 -8.12 -9.09
CA VAL A 299 -8.73 -8.38 -8.35
C VAL A 299 -8.75 -9.83 -7.88
N SER A 300 -8.15 -10.10 -6.73
CA SER A 300 -8.28 -11.39 -6.06
C SER A 300 -9.67 -11.53 -5.43
N GLN A 301 -10.49 -12.44 -5.95
CA GLN A 301 -11.57 -13.03 -5.15
C GLN A 301 -10.94 -14.03 -4.19
N LEU A 302 -11.09 -13.83 -2.88
CA LEU A 302 -10.61 -14.80 -1.90
C LEU A 302 -11.44 -16.09 -1.98
N PRO A 303 -10.81 -17.28 -1.93
CA PRO A 303 -11.51 -18.56 -2.14
C PRO A 303 -12.45 -18.98 -1.01
N ASN A 304 -12.52 -18.22 0.09
CA ASN A 304 -13.10 -18.65 1.37
C ASN A 304 -14.35 -17.87 1.84
N LEU A 305 -14.96 -17.02 1.00
CA LEU A 305 -16.33 -16.53 1.26
C LEU A 305 -17.33 -17.36 0.43
N PRO A 306 -18.45 -17.85 1.02
CA PRO A 306 -19.42 -18.69 0.33
C PRO A 306 -20.34 -17.88 -0.60
N CYS A 307 -19.76 -17.37 -1.69
CA CYS A 307 -20.53 -16.91 -2.85
C CYS A 307 -21.24 -18.12 -3.46
N MET A 308 -22.54 -18.31 -3.15
CA MET A 308 -23.33 -19.42 -3.70
C MET A 308 -23.62 -19.23 -5.20
N SER A 309 -22.68 -19.69 -6.03
CA SER A 309 -22.91 -20.09 -7.41
C SER A 309 -22.12 -21.37 -7.69
N ALA A 310 -22.82 -22.47 -7.91
CA ALA A 310 -22.23 -23.82 -7.95
C ALA A 310 -21.61 -24.18 -9.32
N ASN A 311 -20.80 -23.28 -9.89
CA ASN A 311 -20.03 -23.52 -11.12
C ASN A 311 -18.53 -23.30 -10.84
N ASN A 312 -17.73 -24.33 -11.11
CA ASN A 312 -16.39 -24.49 -10.53
C ASN A 312 -15.26 -23.71 -11.25
N ASN A 313 -15.60 -22.64 -11.99
CA ASN A 313 -14.62 -21.83 -12.73
C ASN A 313 -13.97 -20.78 -11.84
N ARG A 314 -12.73 -21.04 -11.40
CA ARG A 314 -11.84 -20.04 -10.80
C ARG A 314 -11.26 -19.08 -11.86
N GLU A 315 -12.10 -18.30 -12.53
CA GLU A 315 -11.59 -17.20 -13.36
C GLU A 315 -10.99 -16.10 -12.48
N MET A 316 -9.67 -15.92 -12.54
CA MET A 316 -9.02 -14.71 -12.04
C MET A 316 -9.40 -13.54 -12.96
N MET A 317 -10.47 -12.85 -12.58
CA MET A 317 -10.97 -11.63 -13.23
C MET A 317 -10.02 -10.45 -13.00
N VAL A 318 -8.81 -10.50 -13.58
CA VAL A 318 -7.88 -9.35 -13.64
C VAL A 318 -8.53 -8.27 -14.50
N SER A 319 -9.23 -7.34 -13.85
CA SER A 319 -10.11 -6.39 -14.49
C SER A 319 -9.91 -5.00 -13.90
N LEU A 320 -9.05 -4.22 -14.57
CA LEU A 320 -9.41 -2.91 -15.12
C LEU A 320 -8.27 -2.37 -15.99
N VAL A 321 -8.59 -2.07 -17.26
CA VAL A 321 -7.74 -1.22 -18.11
C VAL A 321 -8.01 0.24 -17.73
N PHE A 322 -7.00 1.10 -17.78
CA PHE A 322 -7.12 2.52 -17.39
C PHE A 322 -7.99 3.40 -18.30
N THR A 323 -8.62 2.81 -19.33
CA THR A 323 -9.53 3.50 -20.26
C THR A 323 -10.80 2.68 -20.51
N ALA A 324 -11.92 3.38 -20.74
CA ALA A 324 -13.19 2.74 -21.08
C ALA A 324 -13.13 1.93 -22.39
N ASP A 325 -12.33 2.39 -23.36
CA ASP A 325 -12.13 1.69 -24.64
C ASP A 325 -11.35 0.39 -24.48
N GLY A 326 -10.37 0.34 -23.57
CA GLY A 326 -9.67 -0.89 -23.19
C GLY A 326 -10.61 -1.91 -22.53
N ALA A 327 -11.40 -1.46 -21.55
CA ALA A 327 -12.43 -2.30 -20.93
C ALA A 327 -13.47 -2.82 -21.96
N ALA A 328 -13.87 -1.98 -22.93
CA ALA A 328 -14.78 -2.35 -24.01
C ALA A 328 -14.16 -3.24 -25.10
N LYS A 329 -12.83 -3.33 -25.20
CA LYS A 329 -12.10 -4.31 -26.01
C LYS A 329 -12.02 -5.66 -25.29
N ALA A 330 -11.52 -5.66 -24.04
CA ALA A 330 -11.39 -6.87 -23.24
C ALA A 330 -12.74 -7.62 -23.08
N ALA A 331 -13.84 -6.89 -22.92
CA ALA A 331 -15.20 -7.46 -22.82
C ALA A 331 -15.74 -8.10 -24.13
N LYS A 332 -15.00 -8.03 -25.25
CA LYS A 332 -15.41 -8.60 -26.56
C LYS A 332 -14.56 -9.80 -27.00
N GLU A 333 -13.47 -10.11 -26.29
CA GLU A 333 -12.52 -11.13 -26.71
C GLU A 333 -12.95 -12.52 -26.18
N LYS A 334 -13.36 -13.41 -27.11
CA LYS A 334 -13.73 -14.79 -26.79
C LYS A 334 -12.51 -15.70 -26.73
N ASP A 335 -12.69 -16.87 -26.11
CA ASP A 335 -11.60 -17.75 -25.67
C ASP A 335 -10.55 -18.10 -26.72
N GLY A 336 -9.30 -18.17 -26.26
CA GLY A 336 -8.15 -18.62 -27.03
C GLY A 336 -6.83 -18.45 -26.28
N ASP A 337 -6.67 -17.37 -25.50
CA ASP A 337 -5.41 -17.07 -24.84
C ASP A 337 -5.60 -16.25 -23.55
N ALA A 338 -5.26 -16.84 -22.40
CA ALA A 338 -5.35 -16.16 -21.11
C ALA A 338 -4.40 -14.95 -20.99
N LYS A 339 -3.27 -14.96 -21.72
CA LYS A 339 -2.35 -13.81 -21.78
C LYS A 339 -2.91 -12.65 -22.62
N LYS A 340 -3.90 -12.88 -23.50
CA LYS A 340 -4.58 -11.81 -24.25
C LYS A 340 -5.79 -11.25 -23.48
N LYS A 341 -6.53 -12.09 -22.74
CA LYS A 341 -7.55 -11.64 -21.77
C LYS A 341 -6.97 -10.67 -20.73
N LEU A 342 -5.72 -10.85 -20.31
CA LEU A 342 -4.99 -9.88 -19.48
C LEU A 342 -4.46 -8.70 -20.34
N GLN A 343 -5.28 -7.66 -20.51
CA GLN A 343 -4.81 -6.36 -21.03
C GLN A 343 -4.04 -5.60 -19.93
N ILE A 344 -2.81 -6.06 -19.64
CA ILE A 344 -1.81 -5.32 -18.88
C ILE A 344 -1.39 -4.10 -19.71
N GLN A 345 -1.45 -2.91 -19.12
CA GLN A 345 -1.02 -1.68 -19.78
C GLN A 345 0.44 -1.41 -19.44
N THR A 346 1.37 -2.04 -20.16
CA THR A 346 2.83 -1.94 -19.90
C THR A 346 3.41 -0.55 -20.16
N GLU A 347 2.78 0.25 -21.01
CA GLU A 347 3.21 1.62 -21.37
C GLU A 347 2.30 2.71 -20.73
N PRO A 348 2.80 3.91 -20.40
CA PRO A 348 2.00 5.01 -19.87
C PRO A 348 0.86 5.47 -20.80
N ILE A 349 -0.40 5.34 -20.35
CA ILE A 349 -1.59 5.83 -21.07
C ILE A 349 -2.31 6.95 -20.29
N ILE A 350 -2.90 7.91 -21.00
CA ILE A 350 -3.70 8.98 -20.40
C ILE A 350 -5.06 8.46 -19.90
N ILE A 351 -5.45 8.85 -18.68
CA ILE A 351 -6.71 8.43 -18.06
C ILE A 351 -7.84 9.36 -18.52
N SER A 352 -8.44 9.02 -19.66
CA SER A 352 -9.59 9.70 -20.25
C SER A 352 -10.74 9.90 -19.25
N GLY A 353 -11.01 11.16 -18.92
CA GLY A 353 -12.08 11.57 -18.00
C GLY A 353 -11.57 12.37 -16.81
N LEU A 354 -10.34 12.12 -16.35
CA LEU A 354 -9.69 12.92 -15.32
C LEU A 354 -9.13 14.22 -15.93
N LYS A 355 -9.58 15.36 -15.41
CA LYS A 355 -9.16 16.70 -15.87
C LYS A 355 -9.16 17.67 -14.70
N ASN A 356 -8.22 18.60 -14.67
CA ASN A 356 -8.04 19.58 -13.59
C ASN A 356 -7.74 18.96 -12.22
N ILE A 357 -7.08 17.80 -12.22
CA ILE A 357 -6.69 17.10 -10.99
C ILE A 357 -5.57 17.89 -10.28
N LYS A 358 -5.70 18.05 -8.96
CA LYS A 358 -4.73 18.72 -8.09
C LYS A 358 -3.98 17.79 -7.13
N SER A 359 -4.46 16.55 -6.97
CA SER A 359 -3.87 15.56 -6.08
C SER A 359 -4.40 14.17 -6.40
N LEU A 360 -3.57 13.16 -6.20
CA LEU A 360 -3.87 11.73 -6.28
C LEU A 360 -3.51 11.04 -4.95
N ALA A 361 -4.17 9.92 -4.65
CA ALA A 361 -3.80 9.02 -3.54
C ALA A 361 -3.93 7.55 -3.94
N ARG A 362 -3.05 6.68 -3.43
CA ARG A 362 -3.01 5.23 -3.74
C ARG A 362 -3.54 4.36 -2.61
N GLY A 363 -4.38 3.39 -2.95
CA GLY A 363 -4.52 2.15 -2.20
C GLY A 363 -3.69 1.03 -2.81
N SER A 364 -4.07 -0.23 -2.59
CA SER A 364 -3.41 -1.39 -3.21
C SER A 364 -3.80 -1.57 -4.67
N ASN A 365 -5.11 -1.73 -4.91
CA ASN A 365 -5.70 -1.98 -6.23
C ASN A 365 -6.75 -0.92 -6.60
N HIS A 366 -6.62 0.29 -6.04
CA HIS A 366 -7.42 1.46 -6.40
C HIS A 366 -6.60 2.75 -6.25
N ILE A 367 -7.02 3.81 -6.96
CA ILE A 367 -6.58 5.18 -6.72
C ILE A 367 -7.76 6.13 -6.53
N LEU A 368 -7.48 7.23 -5.84
CA LEU A 368 -8.34 8.40 -5.74
C LEU A 368 -7.72 9.57 -6.49
N ALA A 369 -8.54 10.41 -7.12
CA ALA A 369 -8.12 11.65 -7.75
C ALA A 369 -9.02 12.81 -7.30
N LEU A 370 -8.42 13.95 -6.97
CA LEU A 370 -9.11 15.13 -6.44
C LEU A 370 -8.92 16.33 -7.38
N ASP A 371 -10.01 16.93 -7.86
CA ASP A 371 -9.95 18.10 -8.75
C ASP A 371 -9.88 19.46 -8.00
N LYS A 372 -9.62 20.54 -8.76
CA LYS A 372 -9.66 21.92 -8.26
C LYS A 372 -11.00 22.37 -7.66
N LYS A 373 -12.11 21.66 -7.91
CA LYS A 373 -13.46 21.94 -7.38
C LYS A 373 -13.76 21.14 -6.10
N GLY A 374 -12.84 20.29 -5.64
CA GLY A 374 -13.04 19.41 -4.51
C GLY A 374 -13.86 18.14 -4.83
N THR A 375 -13.91 17.74 -6.11
CA THR A 375 -14.49 16.48 -6.58
C THR A 375 -13.50 15.34 -6.37
N VAL A 376 -13.92 14.27 -5.70
CA VAL A 376 -13.18 13.00 -5.66
C VAL A 376 -13.70 12.05 -6.74
N PHE A 377 -12.77 11.52 -7.53
CA PHE A 377 -12.96 10.38 -8.44
C PHE A 377 -12.25 9.16 -7.85
N HIS A 378 -12.76 7.96 -8.14
CA HIS A 378 -12.21 6.68 -7.65
C HIS A 378 -12.12 5.69 -8.82
N MET A 379 -10.95 5.07 -9.01
CA MET A 379 -10.69 4.08 -10.06
C MET A 379 -10.02 2.84 -9.46
N GLY A 380 -10.39 1.65 -9.95
CA GLY A 380 -9.93 0.37 -9.42
C GLY A 380 -10.93 -0.27 -8.45
N SER A 381 -10.47 -1.22 -7.63
CA SER A 381 -11.30 -2.04 -6.74
C SER A 381 -11.01 -1.80 -5.25
N THR A 382 -12.07 -1.56 -4.49
CA THR A 382 -12.08 -1.42 -3.02
C THR A 382 -12.75 -2.61 -2.32
N ARG A 383 -12.86 -3.78 -3.00
CA ARG A 383 -13.67 -4.95 -2.65
C ARG A 383 -15.20 -4.70 -2.59
N ALA A 384 -15.63 -3.47 -2.31
CA ALA A 384 -16.99 -3.00 -2.54
C ALA A 384 -17.35 -3.11 -4.03
N LYS A 385 -18.60 -3.46 -4.34
CA LYS A 385 -19.17 -3.40 -5.70
C LYS A 385 -19.39 -1.95 -6.13
N SER A 386 -18.29 -1.24 -6.44
CA SER A 386 -18.31 0.17 -6.85
C SER A 386 -18.37 0.29 -8.37
N THR A 387 -19.57 0.26 -8.95
CA THR A 387 -19.78 0.82 -10.29
C THR A 387 -19.59 2.34 -10.25
N TRP A 388 -19.01 2.91 -11.32
CA TRP A 388 -18.99 4.37 -11.50
C TRP A 388 -20.44 4.90 -11.65
N PRO A 389 -20.77 6.12 -11.18
CA PRO A 389 -19.96 7.08 -10.43
C PRO A 389 -20.54 7.45 -9.05
N LYS A 390 -19.69 7.56 -8.02
CA LYS A 390 -20.01 8.26 -6.76
C LYS A 390 -19.07 9.43 -6.53
N VAL A 391 -19.40 10.57 -7.14
CA VAL A 391 -18.69 11.84 -6.98
C VAL A 391 -18.93 12.40 -5.59
N LEU A 392 -17.96 12.22 -4.68
CA LEU A 392 -17.88 12.99 -3.44
C LEU A 392 -17.41 14.41 -3.80
N LYS A 393 -18.01 15.44 -3.19
CA LYS A 393 -17.73 16.86 -3.47
C LYS A 393 -17.30 17.60 -2.21
N ASN A 394 -16.76 18.80 -2.39
CA ASN A 394 -16.33 19.69 -1.31
C ASN A 394 -15.23 19.06 -0.43
N CYS A 395 -14.26 18.39 -1.05
CA CYS A 395 -13.09 17.81 -0.38
C CYS A 395 -11.84 18.67 -0.54
N LYS A 396 -11.09 18.85 0.56
CA LYS A 396 -9.80 19.57 0.56
C LYS A 396 -8.62 18.65 0.26
N SER A 397 -8.65 17.42 0.78
CA SER A 397 -7.61 16.38 0.64
C SER A 397 -8.23 14.96 0.55
N ILE A 398 -7.42 14.01 0.10
CA ILE A 398 -7.75 12.58 -0.08
C ILE A 398 -6.61 11.70 0.43
N ALA A 399 -6.93 10.47 0.86
CA ALA A 399 -5.96 9.45 1.23
C ALA A 399 -6.55 8.04 1.07
N ALA A 400 -5.72 6.99 1.09
CA ALA A 400 -6.19 5.61 1.01
C ALA A 400 -5.27 4.62 1.73
N GLY A 401 -5.86 3.52 2.18
CA GLY A 401 -5.19 2.27 2.55
C GLY A 401 -5.41 1.19 1.50
N ALA A 402 -5.06 -0.05 1.80
CA ALA A 402 -5.08 -1.15 0.83
C ALA A 402 -6.45 -1.30 0.13
N TYR A 403 -7.52 -1.43 0.94
CA TYR A 403 -8.89 -1.71 0.49
C TYR A 403 -9.93 -0.71 1.04
N HIS A 404 -9.47 0.42 1.58
CA HIS A 404 -10.33 1.47 2.12
C HIS A 404 -9.77 2.86 1.79
N SER A 405 -10.63 3.87 1.85
CA SER A 405 -10.41 5.19 1.28
C SER A 405 -10.87 6.29 2.25
N PHE A 406 -10.23 7.45 2.18
CA PHE A 406 -10.52 8.63 2.98
C PHE A 406 -10.57 9.91 2.14
N ALA A 407 -11.37 10.87 2.59
CA ALA A 407 -11.27 12.26 2.20
C ALA A 407 -11.51 13.16 3.43
N ILE A 408 -10.90 14.34 3.46
CA ILE A 408 -11.26 15.37 4.44
C ILE A 408 -12.08 16.45 3.71
N ASN A 409 -13.26 16.75 4.24
CA ASN A 409 -14.18 17.70 3.62
C ASN A 409 -13.81 19.16 3.96
N ASN A 410 -14.48 20.12 3.30
CA ASN A 410 -14.31 21.56 3.52
C ASN A 410 -14.88 22.05 4.89
N LYS A 411 -15.37 21.15 5.74
CA LYS A 411 -15.73 21.39 7.15
C LYS A 411 -14.74 20.72 8.12
N ASP A 412 -13.58 20.29 7.61
CA ASP A 412 -12.53 19.57 8.33
C ASP A 412 -12.93 18.20 8.92
N GLN A 413 -14.08 17.64 8.51
CA GLN A 413 -14.51 16.30 8.91
C GLN A 413 -13.87 15.22 8.05
N VAL A 414 -13.46 14.11 8.68
CA VAL A 414 -13.01 12.89 7.99
C VAL A 414 -14.23 12.14 7.42
N VAL A 415 -14.10 11.67 6.17
CA VAL A 415 -15.07 10.84 5.46
C VAL A 415 -14.37 9.58 4.99
N SER A 416 -14.93 8.39 5.27
CA SER A 416 -14.32 7.10 4.92
C SER A 416 -15.27 6.15 4.19
N TRP A 417 -14.71 5.20 3.43
CA TRP A 417 -15.43 4.09 2.79
C TRP A 417 -14.50 2.91 2.46
N GLY A 418 -15.07 1.75 2.14
CA GLY A 418 -14.34 0.50 1.83
C GLY A 418 -14.32 -0.52 2.98
N LEU A 419 -13.33 -1.42 2.95
CA LEU A 419 -13.22 -2.55 3.89
C LEU A 419 -13.09 -2.09 5.35
N ASN A 420 -13.84 -2.73 6.26
CA ASN A 420 -13.93 -2.37 7.67
C ASN A 420 -13.91 -3.58 8.63
N ASN A 421 -13.41 -4.74 8.19
CA ASN A 421 -13.33 -5.97 9.01
C ASN A 421 -12.57 -5.79 10.33
N TYR A 422 -11.59 -4.90 10.37
CA TYR A 422 -10.86 -4.55 11.59
C TYR A 422 -11.25 -3.16 12.14
N GLY A 423 -12.36 -2.55 11.70
CA GLY A 423 -12.72 -1.18 12.12
C GLY A 423 -11.83 -0.07 11.54
N GLN A 424 -10.96 -0.40 10.57
CA GLN A 424 -9.90 0.48 10.07
C GLN A 424 -10.38 1.77 9.39
N THR A 425 -11.67 1.89 9.08
CA THR A 425 -12.27 3.14 8.58
C THR A 425 -12.55 4.18 9.67
N GLY A 426 -12.33 3.82 10.95
CA GLY A 426 -12.69 4.59 12.14
C GLY A 426 -14.16 4.44 12.57
N ILE A 427 -14.97 3.70 11.81
CA ILE A 427 -16.38 3.44 12.10
C ILE A 427 -16.50 2.07 12.78
N ALA A 428 -16.88 2.05 14.07
CA ALA A 428 -16.99 0.82 14.86
C ALA A 428 -18.14 -0.12 14.41
N THR A 429 -19.12 0.38 13.67
CA THR A 429 -20.30 -0.39 13.25
C THR A 429 -19.91 -1.59 12.39
N ASN A 430 -20.33 -2.79 12.85
CA ASN A 430 -20.03 -4.09 12.25
C ASN A 430 -18.53 -4.46 12.18
N ALA A 431 -17.63 -3.74 12.88
CA ALA A 431 -16.23 -4.13 12.97
C ALA A 431 -16.10 -5.53 13.63
N GLY A 432 -15.22 -6.38 13.11
CA GLY A 432 -15.10 -7.79 13.49
C GLY A 432 -16.01 -8.76 12.73
N GLY A 433 -16.91 -8.27 11.87
CA GLY A 433 -17.73 -9.11 10.98
C GLY A 433 -17.09 -9.39 9.61
N ASP A 434 -17.37 -10.55 9.02
CA ASP A 434 -16.81 -10.95 7.71
C ASP A 434 -17.23 -10.01 6.57
N ASP A 435 -18.50 -9.60 6.54
CA ASP A 435 -19.09 -8.67 5.56
C ASP A 435 -18.95 -7.18 5.99
N ALA A 436 -18.02 -6.84 6.88
CA ALA A 436 -17.85 -5.48 7.39
C ALA A 436 -17.30 -4.52 6.33
N ILE A 437 -18.18 -3.71 5.73
CA ILE A 437 -17.82 -2.80 4.65
C ILE A 437 -18.65 -1.50 4.67
N ILE A 438 -17.96 -0.37 4.57
CA ILE A 438 -18.56 0.97 4.50
C ILE A 438 -18.80 1.31 3.02
N SER A 439 -19.96 0.90 2.50
CA SER A 439 -20.31 0.95 1.06
C SER A 439 -20.59 2.36 0.48
N ASN A 440 -20.61 3.39 1.33
CA ASN A 440 -20.85 4.79 0.96
C ASN A 440 -19.87 5.69 1.73
N PRO A 441 -19.32 6.76 1.12
CA PRO A 441 -18.56 7.77 1.83
C PRO A 441 -19.35 8.31 3.04
N THR A 442 -18.89 7.99 4.24
CA THR A 442 -19.58 8.23 5.52
C THR A 442 -18.72 9.11 6.42
N VAL A 443 -19.32 10.11 7.08
CA VAL A 443 -18.61 10.97 8.04
C VAL A 443 -18.21 10.15 9.27
N VAL A 444 -16.94 10.22 9.64
CA VAL A 444 -16.38 9.44 10.75
C VAL A 444 -16.40 10.29 12.03
N THR A 445 -17.51 10.24 12.76
CA THR A 445 -17.75 11.05 13.96
C THR A 445 -16.72 10.82 15.07
N SER A 446 -16.07 9.65 15.11
CA SER A 446 -14.99 9.33 16.05
C SER A 446 -13.68 10.10 15.79
N PHE A 447 -13.54 10.78 14.65
CA PHE A 447 -12.45 11.73 14.39
C PHE A 447 -12.84 13.20 14.67
N GLU A 448 -14.07 13.49 15.12
CA GLU A 448 -14.46 14.87 15.43
C GLU A 448 -13.75 15.39 16.69
N GLY A 449 -13.46 16.69 16.74
CA GLY A 449 -12.61 17.31 17.77
C GLY A 449 -11.09 17.20 17.53
N PHE A 450 -10.62 16.19 16.80
CA PHE A 450 -9.18 15.93 16.62
C PHE A 450 -8.45 16.79 15.56
N ASN A 451 -9.11 17.67 14.80
CA ASN A 451 -8.44 18.56 13.84
C ASN A 451 -7.44 17.87 12.88
N VAL A 452 -7.83 16.73 12.28
CA VAL A 452 -6.92 15.90 11.45
C VAL A 452 -6.25 16.70 10.32
N ALA A 453 -4.91 16.61 10.26
CA ALA A 453 -4.07 17.26 9.25
C ALA A 453 -3.71 16.28 8.11
N GLN A 454 -3.18 15.11 8.45
CA GLN A 454 -2.93 13.99 7.53
C GLN A 454 -3.57 12.71 8.08
N ILE A 455 -4.05 11.86 7.18
CA ILE A 455 -4.55 10.52 7.49
C ILE A 455 -4.00 9.54 6.45
N LYS A 456 -3.59 8.35 6.90
CA LYS A 456 -3.06 7.27 6.07
C LYS A 456 -3.68 5.95 6.50
N GLY A 457 -4.46 5.37 5.60
CA GLY A 457 -4.88 3.98 5.72
C GLY A 457 -3.72 3.02 5.42
N CYS A 458 -3.64 1.93 6.17
CA CYS A 458 -2.73 0.81 5.94
C CYS A 458 -3.55 -0.38 5.40
N LEU A 459 -3.20 -1.62 5.74
CA LEU A 459 -3.98 -2.81 5.35
C LEU A 459 -5.19 -2.99 6.28
N HIS A 460 -4.92 -3.13 7.58
CA HIS A 460 -5.93 -3.43 8.61
C HIS A 460 -5.99 -2.39 9.75
N HIS A 461 -5.17 -1.36 9.72
CA HIS A 461 -5.25 -0.20 10.60
C HIS A 461 -5.16 1.13 9.81
N THR A 462 -5.37 2.23 10.51
CA THR A 462 -5.24 3.60 10.01
C THR A 462 -4.46 4.43 11.03
N ILE A 463 -3.55 5.25 10.53
CA ILE A 463 -2.77 6.23 11.30
C ILE A 463 -3.10 7.66 10.81
N ALA A 464 -3.13 8.63 11.71
CA ALA A 464 -3.32 10.04 11.38
C ALA A 464 -2.44 10.94 12.26
N CYS A 465 -2.19 12.18 11.81
CA CYS A 465 -1.69 13.26 12.66
C CYS A 465 -2.68 14.42 12.69
N THR A 466 -2.76 15.09 13.85
CA THR A 466 -3.59 16.29 14.05
C THR A 466 -2.80 17.55 13.70
N LYS A 467 -3.49 18.68 13.52
CA LYS A 467 -2.82 20.01 13.44
C LYS A 467 -2.01 20.31 14.70
N ASP A 468 -2.46 19.77 15.82
CA ASP A 468 -1.85 19.86 17.15
C ASP A 468 -0.76 18.78 17.38
N GLN A 469 -0.25 18.19 16.28
CA GLN A 469 0.81 17.18 16.19
C GLN A 469 0.61 15.87 16.96
N GLN A 470 -0.61 15.58 17.45
CA GLN A 470 -0.92 14.28 18.06
C GLN A 470 -0.96 13.19 17.00
N VAL A 471 -0.40 12.02 17.28
CA VAL A 471 -0.56 10.82 16.44
C VAL A 471 -1.78 10.05 16.91
N LEU A 472 -2.65 9.65 15.97
CA LEU A 472 -3.84 8.85 16.20
C LEU A 472 -3.74 7.51 15.49
N VAL A 473 -4.27 6.46 16.11
CA VAL A 473 -4.41 5.11 15.51
C VAL A 473 -5.81 4.55 15.72
N VAL A 474 -6.30 3.77 14.76
CA VAL A 474 -7.56 3.01 14.83
C VAL A 474 -7.49 1.77 13.94
N GLY A 475 -8.22 0.71 14.28
CA GLY A 475 -8.29 -0.53 13.50
C GLY A 475 -7.65 -1.72 14.22
N ARG A 476 -7.02 -2.63 13.45
CA ARG A 476 -6.34 -3.84 13.96
C ARG A 476 -5.27 -3.49 15.00
N CYS A 477 -5.19 -4.27 16.08
CA CYS A 477 -4.30 -4.01 17.21
C CYS A 477 -3.67 -5.26 17.86
N ASP A 478 -3.71 -6.42 17.20
CA ASP A 478 -3.23 -7.71 17.72
C ASP A 478 -1.70 -7.92 17.59
N GLU A 479 -1.05 -7.25 16.64
CA GLU A 479 0.38 -7.41 16.27
C GLU A 479 1.13 -6.05 16.33
N GLY A 480 0.78 -5.24 17.32
CA GLY A 480 1.49 -4.00 17.68
C GLY A 480 1.25 -2.81 16.74
N GLN A 481 0.38 -2.91 15.74
CA GLN A 481 0.15 -1.88 14.70
C GLN A 481 -0.21 -0.50 15.25
N THR A 482 -0.88 -0.48 16.41
CA THR A 482 -1.31 0.73 17.13
C THR A 482 -0.17 1.41 17.90
N GLY A 483 0.87 0.70 18.31
CA GLY A 483 1.91 1.25 19.19
C GLY A 483 1.43 1.56 20.63
N LEU A 484 0.30 0.98 21.04
CA LEU A 484 -0.36 1.23 22.34
C LEU A 484 -0.17 0.05 23.28
N ASP A 485 0.03 0.32 24.58
CA ASP A 485 -0.21 -0.66 25.63
C ASP A 485 -1.72 -0.88 25.79
N LEU A 486 -2.21 -1.99 25.25
CA LEU A 486 -3.62 -2.37 25.25
C LEU A 486 -4.19 -2.65 26.64
N ALA A 487 -3.35 -2.86 27.66
CA ALA A 487 -3.79 -2.98 29.05
C ALA A 487 -4.13 -1.62 29.67
N SER A 488 -3.61 -0.52 29.09
CA SER A 488 -3.95 0.86 29.49
C SER A 488 -5.18 1.42 28.78
N ILE A 489 -5.69 0.72 27.75
CA ILE A 489 -6.83 1.17 26.95
C ILE A 489 -8.14 0.71 27.57
N ASP A 490 -9.16 1.58 27.49
CA ASP A 490 -10.54 1.24 27.86
C ASP A 490 -11.01 0.00 27.08
N GLN A 491 -11.45 -1.03 27.81
CA GLN A 491 -11.91 -2.28 27.23
C GLN A 491 -13.21 -2.08 26.42
N ASP A 492 -14.02 -1.07 26.75
CA ASP A 492 -15.18 -0.67 25.95
C ASP A 492 -14.78 0.01 24.62
N ASN A 493 -13.51 0.39 24.42
CA ASN A 493 -12.95 0.79 23.12
C ASN A 493 -12.35 -0.37 22.31
N LEU A 494 -12.27 -1.58 22.86
CA LEU A 494 -11.69 -2.74 22.18
C LEU A 494 -12.76 -3.73 21.68
N ILE A 495 -12.37 -4.62 20.77
CA ILE A 495 -13.07 -5.88 20.48
C ILE A 495 -12.11 -7.02 20.70
N ILE A 496 -12.54 -8.00 21.50
CA ILE A 496 -11.79 -9.22 21.79
C ILE A 496 -12.08 -10.25 20.69
N SER A 497 -11.02 -10.85 20.14
CA SER A 497 -11.16 -11.94 19.17
C SER A 497 -11.73 -13.20 19.85
N SER A 498 -12.78 -13.76 19.26
CA SER A 498 -13.39 -15.02 19.71
C SER A 498 -12.47 -16.24 19.56
N THR A 499 -11.43 -16.15 18.72
CA THR A 499 -10.47 -17.24 18.47
C THR A 499 -9.26 -17.18 19.41
N THR A 500 -8.78 -15.98 19.76
CA THR A 500 -7.55 -15.82 20.57
C THR A 500 -7.79 -15.33 21.99
N SER A 501 -9.01 -14.88 22.32
CA SER A 501 -9.38 -14.25 23.59
C SER A 501 -8.52 -13.03 23.96
N LYS A 502 -7.92 -12.37 22.96
CA LYS A 502 -7.13 -11.13 23.10
C LYS A 502 -7.80 -9.96 22.36
N PRO A 503 -7.52 -8.70 22.74
CA PRO A 503 -7.87 -7.56 21.91
C PRO A 503 -7.33 -7.71 20.49
N ALA A 504 -8.16 -7.42 19.48
CA ALA A 504 -7.79 -7.49 18.07
C ALA A 504 -8.21 -6.26 17.25
N ILE A 505 -9.19 -5.48 17.73
CA ILE A 505 -9.66 -4.25 17.10
C ILE A 505 -9.76 -3.14 18.13
N LEU A 506 -9.24 -1.97 17.79
CA LEU A 506 -9.44 -0.68 18.43
C LEU A 506 -10.53 0.10 17.67
N LYS A 507 -11.66 0.40 18.34
CA LYS A 507 -12.89 0.90 17.70
C LYS A 507 -12.87 2.39 17.35
N THR A 508 -12.13 3.22 18.10
CA THR A 508 -12.08 4.68 17.91
C THR A 508 -10.63 5.21 17.85
N PRO A 509 -10.40 6.34 17.14
CA PRO A 509 -9.09 7.00 17.07
C PRO A 509 -8.55 7.32 18.46
N THR A 510 -7.41 6.71 18.80
CA THR A 510 -6.76 6.83 20.10
C THR A 510 -5.38 7.47 19.93
N VAL A 511 -5.02 8.38 20.82
CA VAL A 511 -3.72 9.08 20.79
C VAL A 511 -2.60 8.11 21.18
N VAL A 512 -1.56 8.04 20.35
CA VAL A 512 -0.34 7.28 20.65
C VAL A 512 0.52 8.12 21.61
N PRO A 513 0.82 7.62 22.83
CA PRO A 513 1.51 8.41 23.85
C PRO A 513 3.01 8.55 23.53
N GLY A 514 3.63 9.61 24.06
CA GLY A 514 5.08 9.82 24.02
C GLY A 514 5.67 10.32 22.70
N ILE A 515 4.87 10.45 21.64
CA ILE A 515 5.31 10.96 20.33
C ILE A 515 4.43 12.13 19.83
N THR A 516 5.01 12.95 18.97
CA THR A 516 4.32 13.93 18.12
C THR A 516 4.73 13.76 16.67
N ALA A 517 3.88 14.15 15.73
CA ALA A 517 4.17 14.04 14.30
C ALA A 517 3.50 15.12 13.45
N THR A 518 4.22 15.58 12.43
CA THR A 518 3.67 16.37 11.31
C THR A 518 3.41 15.51 10.08
N PHE A 519 4.01 14.32 9.98
CA PHE A 519 3.81 13.37 8.88
C PHE A 519 3.67 11.93 9.39
N VAL A 520 2.79 11.13 8.76
CA VAL A 520 2.54 9.72 9.10
C VAL A 520 2.47 8.82 7.85
N SER A 521 2.92 7.57 8.00
CA SER A 521 2.94 6.55 6.95
C SER A 521 2.77 5.13 7.50
N GLY A 522 2.50 4.17 6.62
CA GLY A 522 2.29 2.75 6.95
C GLY A 522 1.79 1.97 5.74
N ALA A 523 1.90 0.64 5.80
CA ALA A 523 1.54 -0.24 4.69
C ALA A 523 0.74 -1.48 5.11
N ILE A 524 1.41 -2.56 5.54
CA ILE A 524 0.75 -3.80 5.98
C ILE A 524 0.34 -3.63 7.45
N ASP A 525 1.22 -4.02 8.36
CA ASP A 525 1.02 -3.95 9.82
C ASP A 525 2.15 -3.13 10.50
N ASN A 526 2.92 -2.37 9.71
CA ASN A 526 3.94 -1.41 10.19
C ASN A 526 3.45 0.05 10.11
N SER A 527 3.97 0.88 11.00
CA SER A 527 3.63 2.30 11.16
C SER A 527 4.89 3.14 11.29
N ILE A 528 4.92 4.32 10.65
CA ILE A 528 5.99 5.31 10.76
C ILE A 528 5.40 6.70 10.99
N ALA A 529 5.98 7.46 11.91
CA ALA A 529 5.64 8.86 12.17
C ALA A 529 6.90 9.73 12.18
N ILE A 530 6.80 10.96 11.66
CA ILE A 530 7.90 11.94 11.61
C ILE A 530 7.46 13.22 12.33
N ALA A 531 8.25 13.62 13.34
CA ALA A 531 8.08 14.86 14.11
C ALA A 531 8.51 16.11 13.32
N GLU A 532 8.12 17.29 13.79
CA GLU A 532 8.42 18.57 13.13
C GLU A 532 9.93 18.86 13.01
N ASP A 533 10.76 18.32 13.92
CA ASP A 533 12.22 18.38 13.87
C ASP A 533 12.85 17.40 12.86
N GLY A 534 12.05 16.47 12.32
CA GLY A 534 12.49 15.39 11.43
C GLY A 534 12.81 14.07 12.12
N LYS A 535 12.59 13.95 13.45
CA LYS A 535 12.80 12.69 14.16
C LYS A 535 11.77 11.65 13.72
N VAL A 536 12.27 10.47 13.38
CA VAL A 536 11.46 9.33 12.92
C VAL A 536 11.18 8.36 14.06
N TRP A 537 9.93 7.94 14.18
CA TRP A 537 9.46 6.87 15.04
C TRP A 537 8.84 5.76 14.19
N ALA A 538 9.15 4.49 14.49
CA ALA A 538 8.56 3.33 13.82
C ALA A 538 8.09 2.29 14.84
N TRP A 539 7.04 1.55 14.48
CA TRP A 539 6.49 0.45 15.27
C TRP A 539 5.62 -0.50 14.42
N GLY A 540 5.05 -1.52 15.06
CA GLY A 540 4.27 -2.58 14.44
C GLY A 540 5.15 -3.75 13.97
N TYR A 541 4.63 -4.49 13.00
CA TYR A 541 5.27 -5.70 12.48
C TYR A 541 6.60 -5.38 11.79
N SER A 542 7.69 -6.07 12.18
CA SER A 542 9.07 -5.73 11.77
C SER A 542 9.78 -6.80 10.95
N GLU A 543 9.16 -7.96 10.68
CA GLU A 543 9.71 -9.03 9.82
C GLU A 543 10.27 -8.44 8.51
N ASN A 544 11.40 -8.97 8.04
CA ASN A 544 12.17 -8.40 6.93
C ASN A 544 12.56 -6.93 7.21
N TYR A 545 12.85 -6.62 8.47
CA TYR A 545 13.35 -5.35 9.02
C TYR A 545 12.56 -4.08 8.61
N ARG A 546 11.27 -4.19 8.29
CA ARG A 546 10.46 -3.10 7.69
C ARG A 546 10.18 -1.89 8.59
N THR A 547 10.68 -1.87 9.83
CA THR A 547 10.70 -0.69 10.71
C THR A 547 12.02 0.08 10.68
N GLY A 548 13.10 -0.51 10.14
CA GLY A 548 14.45 0.08 10.13
C GLY A 548 15.16 0.05 11.50
N LEU A 549 14.60 -0.65 12.49
CA LEU A 549 15.07 -0.67 13.87
C LEU A 549 16.13 -1.75 14.16
N GLY A 550 16.62 -2.46 13.13
CA GLY A 550 17.70 -3.44 13.26
C GLY A 550 17.30 -4.80 13.82
N THR A 551 16.00 -5.06 14.01
CA THR A 551 15.42 -6.35 14.37
C THR A 551 14.17 -6.63 13.51
N ASP A 552 13.88 -7.90 13.33
CA ASP A 552 12.65 -8.49 12.78
C ASP A 552 11.56 -8.70 13.86
N ASP A 553 11.90 -8.63 15.15
CA ASP A 553 10.96 -8.62 16.27
C ASP A 553 9.86 -7.56 16.12
N THR A 554 8.61 -7.91 16.43
CA THR A 554 7.49 -6.95 16.43
C THR A 554 7.69 -5.85 17.47
N ILE A 555 7.58 -4.60 17.01
CA ILE A 555 7.88 -3.40 17.80
C ILE A 555 6.57 -2.86 18.38
N TRP A 556 6.31 -3.15 19.65
CA TRP A 556 5.02 -2.90 20.31
C TRP A 556 4.73 -1.43 20.65
N THR A 557 5.74 -0.55 20.66
CA THR A 557 5.60 0.88 20.97
C THR A 557 6.51 1.74 20.08
N PRO A 558 6.16 3.02 19.81
CA PRO A 558 6.95 3.90 18.96
C PRO A 558 8.41 4.00 19.40
N THR A 559 9.29 3.46 18.55
CA THR A 559 10.73 3.42 18.82
C THR A 559 11.45 4.32 17.82
N ALA A 560 12.42 5.11 18.30
CA ALA A 560 13.15 6.06 17.48
C ALA A 560 14.04 5.35 16.44
N VAL A 561 13.86 5.66 15.16
CA VAL A 561 14.69 5.12 14.09
C VAL A 561 15.96 5.98 14.00
N GLU A 562 17.05 5.47 14.58
CA GLU A 562 18.34 6.19 14.63
C GLU A 562 19.48 5.28 14.12
N ASN A 563 20.28 5.78 13.18
CA ASN A 563 21.55 5.19 12.76
C ASN A 563 22.51 6.27 12.21
N THR A 564 23.72 5.89 11.80
CA THR A 564 24.73 6.83 11.27
C THR A 564 24.38 7.48 9.93
N ALA A 565 23.48 6.90 9.12
CA ALA A 565 23.13 7.43 7.80
C ALA A 565 22.15 8.62 7.87
N ILE A 566 21.19 8.58 8.80
CA ILE A 566 20.19 9.64 9.01
C ILE A 566 20.51 10.55 10.21
N LYS A 567 21.61 10.31 10.94
CA LYS A 567 21.97 11.11 12.12
C LYS A 567 22.18 12.59 11.76
N GLY A 568 21.39 13.46 12.37
CA GLY A 568 21.45 14.91 12.15
C GLY A 568 20.79 15.38 10.84
N LYS A 569 20.11 14.49 10.11
CA LYS A 569 19.34 14.85 8.91
C LYS A 569 17.85 14.92 9.24
N LYS A 570 17.19 15.99 8.79
CA LYS A 570 15.74 16.17 8.95
C LYS A 570 15.01 15.31 7.93
N MET A 571 14.31 14.26 8.36
CA MET A 571 13.40 13.54 7.46
C MET A 571 12.10 14.34 7.27
N THR A 572 11.51 14.26 6.07
CA THR A 572 10.26 14.94 5.71
C THR A 572 9.25 14.02 5.04
N PHE A 573 9.65 12.82 4.61
CA PHE A 573 8.81 11.83 3.97
C PHE A 573 9.11 10.41 4.46
N ALA A 574 8.07 9.60 4.60
CA ALA A 574 8.15 8.15 4.75
C ALA A 574 7.16 7.45 3.81
N GLY A 575 7.60 6.38 3.15
CA GLY A 575 6.75 5.52 2.33
C GLY A 575 6.99 4.06 2.69
N CYS A 576 5.93 3.35 3.07
CA CYS A 576 5.99 1.92 3.38
C CYS A 576 5.46 1.09 2.20
N GLY A 577 6.15 -0.01 1.89
CA GLY A 577 5.72 -1.05 0.96
C GLY A 577 5.35 -2.34 1.69
N GLY A 578 5.29 -3.46 0.97
CA GLY A 578 4.88 -4.75 1.54
C GLY A 578 5.83 -5.23 2.64
N GLN A 579 7.12 -5.32 2.31
CA GLN A 579 8.18 -5.80 3.21
C GLN A 579 9.37 -4.84 3.38
N PHE A 580 9.24 -3.62 2.86
CA PHE A 580 10.28 -2.60 2.89
C PHE A 580 9.70 -1.23 3.23
N SER A 581 10.56 -0.27 3.51
CA SER A 581 10.18 1.12 3.71
C SER A 581 11.30 2.07 3.29
N VAL A 582 10.90 3.30 2.98
CA VAL A 582 11.77 4.35 2.46
C VAL A 582 11.55 5.61 3.28
N LEU A 583 12.63 6.22 3.75
CA LEU A 583 12.67 7.54 4.34
C LEU A 583 13.33 8.51 3.35
N ALA A 584 12.87 9.75 3.34
CA ALA A 584 13.54 10.82 2.62
C ALA A 584 13.48 12.14 3.40
N GLY A 585 14.47 12.99 3.17
CA GLY A 585 14.60 14.32 3.74
C GLY A 585 15.41 15.22 2.82
N PRO A 586 15.44 16.54 3.00
CA PRO A 586 16.11 17.46 2.09
C PRO A 586 17.59 17.10 1.89
N GLU A 587 18.07 17.20 0.64
CA GLU A 587 19.46 16.92 0.27
C GLU A 587 20.41 17.80 1.10
N VAL A 588 21.21 17.16 1.96
CA VAL A 588 22.20 17.89 2.77
C VAL A 588 23.48 18.00 1.97
N GLU A 589 23.68 19.12 1.29
CA GLU A 589 24.99 19.46 0.72
C GLU A 589 26.05 19.41 1.83
N LEU A 590 26.96 18.45 1.72
CA LEU A 590 28.16 18.40 2.53
C LEU A 590 29.08 19.54 2.08
N THR A 591 28.91 20.70 2.71
CA THR A 591 29.90 21.78 2.67
C THR A 591 31.21 21.23 3.24
N ASN A 592 32.11 20.85 2.35
CA ASN A 592 33.45 20.37 2.71
C ASN A 592 34.17 21.48 3.48
N GLY A 593 34.23 21.33 4.80
CA GLY A 593 34.89 22.28 5.70
C GLY A 593 36.36 22.45 5.34
N ALA A 594 36.82 23.70 5.36
CA ALA A 594 38.20 24.10 5.09
C ALA A 594 39.16 23.74 6.23
#